data_AF-A0AAV0XV63-F1
#
_entry.id   AF-A0AAV0XV63-F1
#
_cell.length_a   1.000
_cell.length_b   1.000
_cell.length_c   1.000
_cell.angle_alpha   90.00
_cell.angle_beta   90.00
_cell.angle_gamma   90.00
#
_symmetry.space_group_name_H-M   'P 1'
#
loop_
_entity.id
_entity.type
_entity.pdbx_description
1 polymer ?
#
loop_
_entity_poly.entity_id
_entity_poly.type
_entity_poly.pdbx_seq_one_letter_code
_entity_poly.pdbx_strand_id
1 'polypeptide(L)'
;MALHNTDDKDSKILASKIANKWICTNYVAYKRNCFMFEKYRVDAAGKMGLSTSECPIQDGFGWTNGIVLEFMQMYNSTASVENWKITAQSFYDELTNLTIFVQ
;
A
#
# COMPACT_ATOMS: atom_id res chain seq x y z
N MET A 1 -4.22 -10.19 -9.75
CA MET A 1 -5.43 -9.42 -9.33
C MET A 1 -6.53 -9.60 -10.38
N ALA A 2 -7.77 -9.95 -9.99
CA ALA A 2 -8.83 -10.29 -10.96
C ALA A 2 -9.09 -9.18 -12.00
N LEU A 3 -9.18 -7.92 -11.56
CA LEU A 3 -9.37 -6.77 -12.45
C LEU A 3 -8.26 -6.58 -13.49
N HIS A 4 -7.05 -7.07 -13.22
CA HIS A 4 -5.94 -6.99 -14.18
C HIS A 4 -6.05 -8.02 -15.30
N ASN A 5 -6.72 -9.15 -15.03
CA ASN A 5 -6.82 -10.29 -15.94
C ASN A 5 -8.04 -10.18 -16.88
N THR A 6 -8.78 -9.08 -16.84
CA THR A 6 -9.85 -8.80 -17.81
C THR A 6 -9.24 -8.21 -19.10
N ASP A 7 -9.99 -8.18 -20.20
CA ASP A 7 -9.59 -7.47 -21.43
C ASP A 7 -10.03 -5.99 -21.43
N ASP A 8 -10.62 -5.52 -20.34
CA ASP A 8 -11.12 -4.17 -20.19
C ASP A 8 -10.03 -3.19 -19.71
N LYS A 9 -9.88 -2.08 -20.45
CA LYS A 9 -8.84 -1.08 -20.17
C LYS A 9 -9.07 -0.39 -18.83
N ASP A 10 -10.31 -0.04 -18.52
CA ASP A 10 -10.64 0.69 -17.30
C ASP A 10 -10.44 -0.17 -16.05
N SER A 11 -10.75 -1.47 -16.15
CA SER A 11 -10.47 -2.49 -15.14
C SER A 11 -8.98 -2.62 -14.86
N LYS A 12 -8.14 -2.67 -15.90
CA LYS A 12 -6.67 -2.70 -15.74
C LYS A 12 -6.13 -1.43 -15.08
N ILE A 13 -6.67 -0.26 -15.45
CA ILE A 13 -6.32 1.02 -14.82
C ILE A 13 -6.73 1.01 -13.34
N LEU A 14 -7.93 0.55 -13.02
CA LEU A 14 -8.42 0.46 -11.64
C LEU A 14 -7.56 -0.52 -10.81
N ALA A 15 -7.20 -1.67 -11.39
CA ALA A 15 -6.29 -2.63 -10.76
C ALA A 15 -4.95 -1.97 -10.38
N SER A 16 -4.33 -1.25 -11.32
CA SER A 16 -3.10 -0.51 -11.07
C SER A 16 -3.26 0.54 -9.97
N LYS A 17 -4.38 1.27 -9.93
CA LYS A 17 -4.67 2.25 -8.86
C LYS A 17 -4.79 1.57 -7.49
N ILE A 18 -5.49 0.45 -7.40
CA ILE A 18 -5.65 -0.31 -6.15
C ILE A 18 -4.30 -0.84 -5.67
N ALA A 19 -3.52 -1.43 -6.57
CA ALA A 19 -2.19 -1.96 -6.26
C ALA A 19 -1.26 -0.86 -5.73
N ASN A 20 -1.22 0.30 -6.40
CA ASN A 20 -0.40 1.42 -5.97
C ASN A 20 -0.81 1.96 -4.59
N LYS A 21 -2.11 2.05 -4.30
CA LYS A 21 -2.59 2.41 -2.96
C LYS A 21 -2.14 1.40 -1.91
N TRP A 22 -2.23 0.10 -2.20
CA TRP A 22 -1.78 -0.95 -1.28
C TRP A 22 -0.29 -0.89 -1.01
N ILE A 23 0.54 -0.73 -2.05
CA ILE A 23 1.99 -0.59 -1.92
C ILE A 23 2.33 0.62 -1.06
N CYS A 24 1.73 1.78 -1.37
CA CYS A 24 1.95 3.02 -0.62
C CYS A 24 1.60 2.87 0.87
N THR A 25 0.41 2.34 1.19
CA THR A 25 -0.05 2.10 2.57
C THR A 25 0.96 1.24 3.34
N ASN A 26 1.41 0.15 2.73
CA ASN A 26 2.37 -0.77 3.34
C ASN A 26 3.75 -0.14 3.52
N TYR A 27 4.21 0.60 2.52
CA TYR A 27 5.50 1.30 2.58
C TYR A 27 5.52 2.37 3.69
N VAL A 28 4.45 3.15 3.85
CA VAL A 28 4.31 4.12 4.96
C VAL A 28 4.43 3.42 6.31
N ALA A 29 3.72 2.30 6.51
CA ALA A 29 3.77 1.55 7.77
C ALA A 29 5.16 0.96 8.03
N TYR A 30 5.79 0.39 7.00
CA TYR A 30 7.14 -0.15 7.09
C TYR A 30 8.16 0.93 7.44
N LYS A 31 8.07 2.12 6.82
CA LYS A 31 8.98 3.23 7.14
C LYS A 31 8.85 3.74 8.57
N ARG A 32 7.70 3.59 9.20
CA ARG A 32 7.45 3.99 10.60
C ARG A 32 7.87 2.93 11.61
N ASN A 33 7.63 1.65 11.31
CA ASN A 33 7.70 0.57 12.30
C ASN A 33 8.78 -0.49 12.01
N CYS A 34 9.37 -0.48 10.80
CA CYS A 34 10.23 -1.54 10.28
C CYS A 34 9.54 -2.91 10.08
N PHE A 35 8.22 -2.95 10.17
CA PHE A 35 7.38 -4.12 9.86
C PHE A 35 6.05 -3.70 9.24
N MET A 36 5.34 -4.67 8.66
CA MET A 36 4.01 -4.50 8.09
C MET A 36 2.99 -5.28 8.92
N PHE A 37 1.74 -4.81 8.94
CA PHE A 37 0.67 -5.36 9.76
C PHE A 37 -0.20 -6.37 8.97
N GLU A 38 -0.95 -7.19 9.69
CA GLU A 38 -1.98 -8.09 9.13
C GLU A 38 -3.04 -7.35 8.29
N LYS A 39 -3.47 -6.16 8.73
CA LYS A 39 -4.55 -5.39 8.10
C LYS A 39 -4.36 -3.89 8.28
N TYR A 40 -4.97 -3.12 7.39
CA TYR A 40 -4.88 -1.66 7.34
C TYR A 40 -6.25 -1.01 7.23
N ARG A 41 -6.33 0.23 7.68
CA ARG A 41 -7.45 1.12 7.39
C ARG A 41 -7.44 1.52 5.92
N VAL A 42 -8.57 1.41 5.23
CA VAL A 42 -8.70 1.79 3.81
C VAL A 42 -8.81 3.30 3.61
N ASP A 43 -9.18 4.03 4.67
CA ASP A 43 -9.37 5.47 4.68
C ASP A 43 -8.12 6.25 5.14
N ALA A 44 -7.07 5.56 5.61
CA ALA A 44 -5.84 6.20 6.09
C ALA A 44 -4.60 5.32 5.83
N ALA A 45 -3.63 5.81 5.06
CA ALA A 45 -2.43 5.06 4.72
C ALA A 45 -1.54 4.77 5.92
N GLY A 46 -0.90 3.60 5.88
CA GLY A 46 0.01 3.13 6.92
C GLY A 46 -0.61 2.97 8.30
N LYS A 47 -1.89 3.30 8.48
CA LYS A 47 -2.60 3.05 9.73
C LYS A 47 -3.02 1.59 9.75
N MET A 48 -2.50 0.87 10.73
CA MET A 48 -2.99 -0.46 11.06
C MET A 48 -4.52 -0.45 11.19
N GLY A 49 -5.15 -1.57 10.83
CA GLY A 49 -6.57 -1.77 10.99
C GLY A 49 -6.99 -1.69 12.46
N LEU A 50 -8.27 -1.88 12.73
CA LEU A 50 -8.75 -2.04 14.10
C LEU A 50 -8.65 -3.51 14.50
N SER A 51 -8.12 -3.77 15.69
CA SER A 51 -8.22 -5.07 16.37
C SER A 51 -9.52 -5.13 17.15
N THR A 52 -10.08 -6.32 17.29
CA THR A 52 -11.02 -6.59 18.38
C THR A 52 -10.21 -6.84 19.65
N SER A 53 -10.81 -6.69 20.83
CA SER A 53 -10.12 -6.94 22.12
C SER A 53 -9.58 -8.36 22.25
N GLU A 54 -10.15 -9.31 21.51
CA GLU A 54 -9.83 -10.74 21.58
C GLU A 54 -8.69 -11.15 20.63
N CYS A 55 -8.44 -10.36 19.58
CA CYS A 55 -7.45 -10.66 18.55
C CYS A 55 -6.58 -9.41 18.28
N PRO A 56 -5.44 -9.27 18.97
CA PRO A 56 -4.51 -8.18 18.70
C PRO A 56 -3.99 -8.25 17.25
N ILE A 57 -3.67 -7.10 16.68
CA ILE A 57 -3.09 -7.06 15.33
C ILE A 57 -1.69 -7.63 15.35
N GLN A 58 -1.42 -8.48 14.36
CA GLN A 58 -0.13 -9.13 14.17
C GLN A 58 0.79 -8.28 13.27
N ASP A 59 2.08 -8.28 13.60
CA ASP A 59 3.15 -7.76 12.75
C ASP A 59 3.75 -8.88 11.87
N GLY A 60 4.58 -8.51 10.90
CA GLY A 60 5.32 -9.48 10.08
C GLY A 60 4.44 -10.43 9.26
N PHE A 61 3.21 -10.03 8.94
CA PHE A 61 2.21 -10.94 8.38
C PHE A 61 2.53 -11.38 6.94
N GLY A 62 2.66 -12.70 6.74
CA GLY A 62 3.21 -13.28 5.50
C GLY A 62 2.44 -12.90 4.23
N TRP A 63 1.10 -12.89 4.27
CA TRP A 63 0.30 -12.52 3.10
C TRP A 63 0.44 -11.06 2.73
N THR A 64 0.52 -10.16 3.72
CA THR A 64 0.76 -8.74 3.49
C THR A 64 2.08 -8.53 2.75
N ASN A 65 3.15 -9.16 3.25
CA ASN A 65 4.47 -9.08 2.65
C ASN A 65 4.48 -9.64 1.21
N GLY A 66 3.89 -10.81 1.01
CA GLY A 66 3.81 -11.46 -0.31
C GLY A 66 3.07 -10.62 -1.35
N ILE A 67 1.91 -10.07 -0.99
CA ILE A 67 1.10 -9.26 -1.93
C ILE A 67 1.79 -7.95 -2.30
N VAL A 68 2.51 -7.31 -1.37
CA VAL A 68 3.28 -6.10 -1.70
C VAL A 68 4.36 -6.40 -2.73
N LEU A 69 5.11 -7.50 -2.56
CA LEU A 69 6.15 -7.91 -3.52
C LEU A 69 5.56 -8.27 -4.89
N GLU A 70 4.47 -9.04 -4.91
CA GLU A 70 3.74 -9.39 -6.14
C GLU A 70 3.26 -8.13 -6.88
N PHE A 71 2.70 -7.16 -6.17
CA PHE A 71 2.22 -5.92 -6.78
C PHE A 71 3.38 -5.03 -7.27
N MET A 72 4.48 -4.96 -6.54
CA MET A 72 5.68 -4.26 -7.02
C MET A 72 6.21 -4.89 -8.31
N GLN A 73 6.21 -6.22 -8.41
CA GLN A 73 6.62 -6.92 -9.62
C GLN A 73 5.66 -6.68 -10.79
N MET A 74 4.35 -6.82 -10.55
CA MET A 74 3.32 -6.70 -11.59
C MET A 74 3.11 -5.26 -12.09
N TYR A 75 3.27 -4.27 -11.21
CA TYR A 75 2.99 -2.86 -11.48
C TYR A 75 4.23 -1.96 -11.39
N ASN A 76 5.43 -2.50 -11.56
CA ASN A 76 6.70 -1.79 -11.38
C ASN A 76 6.77 -0.46 -12.17
N SER A 77 6.25 -0.44 -13.40
CA SER A 77 6.24 0.76 -14.25
C SER A 77 5.36 1.89 -13.71
N THR A 78 4.39 1.58 -12.84
CA THR A 78 3.52 2.58 -12.21
C THR A 78 3.80 2.75 -10.72
N ALA A 79 4.55 1.85 -10.09
CA ALA A 79 4.93 1.88 -8.69
C ALA A 79 6.09 2.87 -8.42
N SER A 80 5.83 4.16 -8.62
CA SER A 80 6.77 5.24 -8.29
C SER A 80 6.16 6.22 -7.28
N VAL A 81 7.03 6.85 -6.47
CA VAL A 81 6.63 7.90 -5.51
C VAL A 81 5.90 9.06 -6.19
N GLU A 82 6.26 9.37 -7.44
CA GLU A 82 5.58 10.40 -8.24
C GLU A 82 4.17 9.97 -8.63
N ASN A 83 3.98 8.73 -9.04
CA ASN A 83 2.65 8.20 -9.40
C ASN A 83 1.73 8.10 -8.17
N TRP A 84 2.29 7.88 -6.99
CA TRP A 84 1.51 7.86 -5.74
C TRP A 84 0.92 9.21 -5.37
N LYS A 85 1.46 10.33 -5.85
CA LYS A 85 0.77 11.64 -5.76
C LYS A 85 -0.63 11.53 -6.34
N ILE A 86 -0.74 10.96 -7.53
CA ILE A 86 -2.00 10.90 -8.29
C ILE A 86 -2.89 9.76 -7.77
N THR A 87 -2.34 8.56 -7.58
CA THR A 87 -3.14 7.37 -7.25
C THR A 87 -3.45 7.24 -5.77
N ALA A 88 -2.72 7.96 -4.92
CA ALA A 88 -2.73 7.84 -3.46
C ALA A 88 -2.52 9.23 -2.81
N GLN A 89 -3.16 10.26 -3.35
CA GLN A 89 -2.96 11.68 -2.95
C GLN A 89 -3.07 11.92 -1.44
N SER A 90 -4.10 11.36 -0.79
CA SER A 90 -4.30 11.45 0.67
C SER A 90 -3.17 10.82 1.50
N PHE A 91 -2.31 10.04 0.85
CA PHE A 91 -1.24 9.25 1.47
C PHE A 91 0.15 9.80 1.13
N TYR A 92 0.26 10.60 0.06
CA TYR A 92 1.50 11.25 -0.35
C TYR A 92 2.01 12.23 0.72
N ASP A 93 1.11 12.97 1.37
CA ASP A 93 1.48 13.93 2.44
C ASP A 93 2.12 13.22 3.65
N GLU A 94 1.67 12.00 3.95
CA GLU A 94 2.29 11.19 5.01
C GLU A 94 3.69 10.70 4.61
N LEU A 95 3.90 10.39 3.32
CA LEU A 95 5.20 9.96 2.79
C LEU A 95 6.22 11.10 2.71
N THR A 96 5.81 12.28 2.25
CA THR A 96 6.72 13.44 2.19
C THR A 96 7.21 13.82 3.57
N ASN A 97 6.33 13.81 4.57
CA ASN A 97 6.71 14.03 5.96
C ASN A 97 7.74 13.01 6.47
N LEU A 98 7.70 11.75 6.00
CA LEU A 98 8.69 10.73 6.36
C LEU A 98 10.01 10.84 5.59
N THR A 99 10.04 11.55 4.46
CA THR A 99 11.21 11.65 3.57
C THR A 99 12.03 12.92 3.84
N ILE A 100 11.40 14.01 4.31
CA ILE A 100 12.05 15.30 4.60
C ILE A 100 13.01 15.22 5.81
N PHE A 101 12.86 14.23 6.71
CA PHE A 101 13.77 14.03 7.85
C PHE A 101 15.03 13.22 7.53
N VAL A 102 15.37 13.02 6.24
CA VAL A 102 16.59 12.29 5.82
C VAL A 102 17.47 13.14 4.88
N GLN A 103 17.51 14.46 5.09
CA GLN A 103 18.56 15.33 4.54
C GLN A 103 19.47 15.84 5.65
#